data_AF-A0A9P7GM34-F1
#
_entry.id   AF-A0A9P7GM34-F1
#
_cell.length_a   1.000
_cell.length_b   1.000
_cell.length_c   1.000
_cell.angle_alpha   90.00
_cell.angle_beta   90.00
_cell.angle_gamma   90.00
#
_symmetry.space_group_name_H-M   'P 1'
#
loop_
_entity.id
_entity.type
_entity.pdbx_description
1 polymer ?
#
loop_
_entity_poly.entity_id
_entity_poly.type
_entity_poly.pdbx_seq_one_letter_code
_entity_poly.pdbx_strand_id
1 'polypeptide(L)'
;MFGNSLHILASAGSLLAATNASYFQPNSTGIKLQNGFERVYIQPFGNHGIRVRASLLRDPTGNEPSAFFDPPLEGPGGSQGLAHDITLPFQGSASLRNGRLIAQVSRGVISFLRVEQNGTTTLLTSEYSDAKSLPSRYYTQDFRSSSFAAQFAFSSTPDEQFYGAGQQACCKDHSVNKKGQVVDLINFNSHVTLPIYMSNKVCWASA
;
A
#
# COMPACT_ATOMS: atom_id res chain seq x y z
N MET A 1 -59.03 42.55 19.94
CA MET A 1 -58.11 42.53 21.10
C MET A 1 -57.09 41.44 20.83
N PHE A 2 -55.83 41.85 20.66
CA PHE A 2 -54.70 41.04 20.18
C PHE A 2 -53.83 40.56 21.35
N GLY A 3 -53.30 39.32 21.24
CA GLY A 3 -52.02 38.84 21.80
C GLY A 3 -51.96 38.59 23.32
N ASN A 4 -51.16 37.68 23.88
CA ASN A 4 -50.07 36.85 23.36
C ASN A 4 -49.84 35.70 24.35
N SER A 5 -49.70 34.46 23.85
CA SER A 5 -49.17 33.32 24.62
C SER A 5 -47.67 33.22 24.38
N LEU A 6 -46.88 33.32 25.45
CA LEU A 6 -45.42 33.29 25.42
C LEU A 6 -44.93 31.84 25.30
N HIS A 7 -44.40 31.45 24.15
CA HIS A 7 -43.70 30.18 23.97
C HIS A 7 -42.20 30.35 24.23
N ILE A 8 -41.70 29.57 25.17
CA ILE A 8 -40.28 29.45 25.53
C ILE A 8 -39.57 28.70 24.39
N LEU A 9 -38.69 29.38 23.66
CA LEU A 9 -37.76 28.75 22.72
C LEU A 9 -36.45 28.43 23.46
N ALA A 10 -36.26 27.16 23.78
CA ALA A 10 -34.96 26.63 24.17
C ALA A 10 -34.06 26.59 22.92
N SER A 11 -33.05 27.46 22.88
CA SER A 11 -32.00 27.41 21.87
C SER A 11 -31.09 26.21 22.17
N ALA A 12 -31.34 25.08 21.51
CA ALA A 12 -30.42 23.97 21.47
C ALA A 12 -29.17 24.40 20.67
N GLY A 13 -28.12 24.79 21.39
CA GLY A 13 -26.79 24.93 20.84
C GLY A 13 -26.38 23.60 20.23
N SER A 14 -26.18 23.59 18.91
CA SER A 14 -25.65 22.45 18.18
C SER A 14 -24.18 22.32 18.57
N LEU A 15 -23.91 21.49 19.57
CA LEU A 15 -22.59 20.92 19.80
C LEU A 15 -22.22 20.15 18.53
N LEU A 16 -21.37 20.75 17.70
CA LEU A 16 -20.63 20.05 16.66
C LEU A 16 -19.76 18.99 17.37
N ALA A 17 -20.34 17.81 17.55
CA ALA A 17 -19.57 16.62 17.86
C ALA A 17 -18.54 16.47 16.73
N ALA A 18 -17.26 16.56 17.09
CA ALA A 18 -16.18 16.13 16.21
C ALA A 18 -16.51 14.69 15.79
N THR A 19 -16.99 14.53 14.57
CA THR A 19 -17.26 13.21 14.01
C THR A 19 -15.92 12.49 13.99
N ASN A 20 -15.79 11.43 14.79
CA ASN A 20 -14.85 10.34 14.52
C ASN A 20 -14.85 10.15 13.01
N ALA A 21 -13.73 10.45 12.33
CA ALA A 21 -13.67 10.34 10.88
C ALA A 21 -14.04 8.89 10.54
N SER A 22 -15.25 8.69 10.00
CA SER A 22 -15.73 7.36 9.66
C SER A 22 -14.73 6.76 8.66
N TYR A 23 -14.32 5.53 8.92
CA TYR A 23 -13.36 4.86 8.05
C TYR A 23 -13.85 4.89 6.60
N PHE A 24 -13.03 5.42 5.69
CA PHE A 24 -13.39 5.44 4.26
C PHE A 24 -13.31 4.02 3.71
N GLN A 25 -14.47 3.38 3.53
CA GLN A 25 -14.54 2.04 2.97
C GLN A 25 -13.96 2.01 1.54
N PRO A 26 -13.35 0.90 1.11
CA PRO A 26 -12.84 0.76 -0.25
C PRO A 26 -13.90 1.14 -1.30
N ASN A 27 -13.51 1.96 -2.27
CA ASN A 27 -14.40 2.34 -3.37
C ASN A 27 -14.45 1.30 -4.50
N SER A 28 -13.64 0.26 -4.42
CA SER A 28 -13.50 -0.78 -5.44
C SER A 28 -12.96 -2.08 -4.80
N THR A 29 -13.28 -3.24 -5.39
CA THR A 29 -12.76 -4.54 -4.94
C THR A 29 -11.31 -4.76 -5.36
N GLY A 30 -10.85 -4.08 -6.43
CA GLY A 30 -9.45 -4.06 -6.84
C GLY A 30 -9.27 -3.62 -8.28
N ILE A 31 -8.01 -3.33 -8.63
CA ILE A 31 -7.56 -2.99 -9.97
C ILE A 31 -6.74 -4.15 -10.53
N LYS A 32 -7.07 -4.61 -11.74
CA LYS A 32 -6.21 -5.48 -12.56
C LYS A 32 -5.59 -4.67 -13.69
N LEU A 33 -4.27 -4.47 -13.64
CA LEU A 33 -3.49 -3.91 -14.74
C LEU A 33 -2.99 -5.04 -15.64
N GLN A 34 -3.38 -5.00 -16.92
CA GLN A 34 -2.89 -5.90 -17.96
C GLN A 34 -1.83 -5.18 -18.80
N ASN A 35 -0.56 -5.46 -18.53
CA ASN A 35 0.59 -4.87 -19.22
C ASN A 35 1.28 -5.93 -20.10
N GLY A 36 0.73 -6.15 -21.30
CA GLY A 36 1.22 -7.21 -22.19
C GLY A 36 1.13 -8.58 -21.50
N PHE A 37 2.29 -9.19 -21.25
CA PHE A 37 2.40 -10.48 -20.56
C PHE A 37 2.34 -10.38 -19.02
N GLU A 38 2.48 -9.19 -18.46
CA GLU A 38 2.41 -8.92 -17.02
C GLU A 38 0.96 -8.65 -16.59
N ARG A 39 0.59 -9.18 -15.43
CA ARG A 39 -0.67 -8.91 -14.73
C ARG A 39 -0.36 -8.40 -13.33
N VAL A 40 -0.93 -7.26 -12.96
CA VAL A 40 -0.79 -6.71 -11.60
C VAL A 40 -2.16 -6.53 -10.99
N TYR A 41 -2.36 -7.11 -9.81
CA TYR A 41 -3.56 -7.03 -9.01
C TYR A 41 -3.30 -6.12 -7.81
N ILE A 42 -4.12 -5.09 -7.64
CA ILE A 42 -4.03 -4.10 -6.57
C ILE A 42 -5.36 -4.12 -5.83
N GLN A 43 -5.36 -4.60 -4.59
CA GLN A 43 -6.60 -4.83 -3.83
C GLN A 43 -6.52 -4.20 -2.43
N PRO A 44 -7.64 -3.72 -1.87
CA PRO A 44 -7.69 -3.29 -0.48
C PRO A 44 -7.44 -4.49 0.44
N PHE A 45 -6.64 -4.30 1.49
CA PHE A 45 -6.25 -5.39 2.39
C PHE A 45 -6.02 -4.86 3.81
N GLY A 46 -7.04 -5.01 4.66
CA GLY A 46 -7.02 -4.55 6.05
C GLY A 46 -7.21 -3.04 6.15
N ASN A 47 -7.09 -2.52 7.37
CA ASN A 47 -7.21 -1.09 7.63
C ASN A 47 -6.05 -0.33 6.99
N HIS A 48 -6.35 0.61 6.09
CA HIS A 48 -5.35 1.45 5.42
C HIS A 48 -4.25 0.67 4.67
N GLY A 49 -4.52 -0.58 4.29
CA GLY A 49 -3.58 -1.45 3.61
C GLY A 49 -3.99 -1.75 2.17
N ILE A 50 -2.99 -1.98 1.32
CA ILE A 50 -3.18 -2.39 -0.07
C ILE A 50 -2.25 -3.58 -0.33
N ARG A 51 -2.82 -4.65 -0.89
CA ARG A 51 -2.07 -5.82 -1.34
C ARG A 51 -1.84 -5.72 -2.83
N VAL A 52 -0.58 -5.76 -3.24
CA VAL A 52 -0.18 -5.79 -4.65
C VAL A 52 0.44 -7.15 -4.97
N ARG A 53 -0.03 -7.76 -6.05
CA ARG A 53 0.49 -9.03 -6.57
C ARG A 53 0.74 -8.88 -8.05
N ALA A 54 1.92 -9.29 -8.51
CA ALA A 54 2.25 -9.32 -9.92
C ALA A 54 2.54 -10.75 -10.37
N SER A 55 2.08 -11.11 -11.56
CA SER A 55 2.35 -12.40 -12.19
C SER A 55 2.69 -12.24 -13.66
N LEU A 56 3.43 -13.21 -14.19
CA LEU A 56 3.92 -13.23 -15.56
C LEU A 56 3.26 -14.37 -16.33
N LEU A 57 2.70 -14.08 -17.50
CA LEU A 57 2.04 -14.99 -18.47
C LEU A 57 0.78 -15.71 -17.96
N ARG A 58 0.77 -16.19 -16.72
CA ARG A 58 -0.31 -16.95 -16.08
C ARG A 58 -0.74 -16.28 -14.79
N ASP A 59 -1.97 -16.56 -14.38
CA ASP A 59 -2.50 -16.12 -13.09
C ASP A 59 -1.93 -17.02 -11.97
N PRO A 60 -1.76 -16.51 -10.73
CA PRO A 60 -1.35 -17.31 -9.59
C PRO A 60 -2.27 -18.52 -9.38
N THR A 61 -1.69 -19.64 -8.97
CA THR A 61 -2.39 -20.92 -8.78
C THR A 61 -3.19 -20.98 -7.49
N GLY A 62 -2.90 -20.09 -6.52
CA GLY A 62 -3.49 -20.09 -5.19
C GLY A 62 -2.76 -20.98 -4.18
N ASN A 63 -1.76 -21.75 -4.64
CA ASN A 63 -0.94 -22.63 -3.79
C ASN A 63 0.37 -21.96 -3.35
N GLU A 64 0.58 -20.70 -3.72
CA GLU A 64 1.78 -19.95 -3.32
C GLU A 64 1.77 -19.70 -1.81
N PRO A 65 2.90 -19.93 -1.10
CA PRO A 65 2.97 -19.67 0.33
C PRO A 65 2.77 -18.16 0.61
N SER A 66 1.92 -17.85 1.58
CA SER A 66 1.61 -16.49 2.00
C SER A 66 1.82 -16.35 3.51
N ALA A 67 2.51 -15.28 3.93
CA ALA A 67 2.66 -14.93 5.34
C ALA A 67 1.49 -14.08 5.87
N PHE A 68 0.58 -13.61 5.00
CA PHE A 68 -0.58 -12.82 5.39
C PHE A 68 -1.82 -13.69 5.57
N PHE A 69 -2.60 -13.40 6.61
CA PHE A 69 -3.94 -13.93 6.81
C PHE A 69 -4.90 -13.35 5.78
N ASP A 70 -5.66 -14.21 5.09
CA ASP A 70 -6.63 -13.83 4.07
C ASP A 70 -8.01 -14.43 4.41
N PRO A 71 -8.91 -13.68 5.07
CA PRO A 71 -8.89 -12.22 5.23
C PRO A 71 -7.99 -11.75 6.38
N PRO A 72 -7.60 -10.46 6.41
CA PRO A 72 -6.93 -9.87 7.56
C PRO A 72 -7.73 -10.08 8.85
N LEU A 73 -7.03 -10.17 9.99
CA LEU A 73 -7.67 -10.30 11.30
C LEU A 73 -8.59 -9.12 11.65
N GLU A 74 -8.28 -7.93 11.12
CA GLU A 74 -9.08 -6.71 11.27
C GLU A 74 -9.04 -5.87 9.98
N GLY A 75 -10.19 -5.26 9.66
CA GLY A 75 -10.34 -4.27 8.59
C GLY A 75 -10.99 -4.82 7.31
N PRO A 76 -11.20 -3.94 6.31
CA PRO A 76 -11.89 -4.31 5.08
C PRO A 76 -10.99 -5.06 4.09
N GLY A 77 -11.64 -5.80 3.19
CA GLY A 77 -10.95 -6.59 2.17
C GLY A 77 -10.53 -7.97 2.68
N GLY A 78 -9.85 -8.74 1.82
CA GLY A 78 -9.51 -10.14 2.09
C GLY A 78 -10.59 -11.15 1.66
N SER A 79 -10.20 -12.42 1.60
CA SER A 79 -10.93 -13.57 1.05
C SER A 79 -11.43 -13.39 -0.39
N GLN A 80 -10.92 -12.39 -1.10
CA GLN A 80 -11.41 -12.03 -2.44
C GLN A 80 -10.64 -12.72 -3.56
N GLY A 81 -9.65 -13.57 -3.25
CA GLY A 81 -8.80 -14.21 -4.26
C GLY A 81 -8.23 -13.16 -5.22
N LEU A 82 -8.48 -13.29 -6.52
CA LEU A 82 -8.08 -12.33 -7.56
C LEU A 82 -9.24 -11.43 -8.06
N ALA A 83 -10.32 -11.31 -7.28
CA ALA A 83 -11.46 -10.47 -7.65
C ALA A 83 -11.06 -8.99 -7.77
N HIS A 84 -11.58 -8.34 -8.81
CA HIS A 84 -11.35 -6.94 -9.15
C HIS A 84 -12.54 -6.46 -9.97
N ASP A 85 -12.85 -5.17 -9.87
CA ASP A 85 -13.92 -4.50 -10.62
C ASP A 85 -13.38 -3.54 -11.68
N ILE A 86 -12.13 -3.09 -11.53
CA ILE A 86 -11.46 -2.22 -12.49
C ILE A 86 -10.43 -3.04 -13.29
N THR A 87 -10.57 -3.09 -14.61
CA THR A 87 -9.54 -3.64 -15.51
C THR A 87 -8.90 -2.51 -16.31
N LEU A 88 -7.58 -2.37 -16.18
CA LEU A 88 -6.79 -1.38 -16.90
C LEU A 88 -6.01 -2.02 -18.05
N PRO A 89 -6.06 -1.46 -19.27
CA PRO A 89 -5.20 -1.86 -20.37
C PRO A 89 -3.76 -1.33 -20.16
N PHE A 90 -2.88 -1.62 -21.11
CA PHE A 90 -1.54 -1.06 -21.15
C PHE A 90 -1.57 0.47 -21.04
N GLN A 91 -0.76 1.03 -20.14
CA GLN A 91 -0.73 2.47 -19.82
C GLN A 91 -2.07 3.06 -19.34
N GLY A 92 -2.98 2.22 -18.84
CA GLY A 92 -4.21 2.66 -18.20
C GLY A 92 -3.95 3.46 -16.91
N SER A 93 -4.98 4.19 -16.47
CA SER A 93 -4.95 4.95 -15.21
C SER A 93 -6.24 4.72 -14.42
N ALA A 94 -6.09 4.46 -13.11
CA ALA A 94 -7.20 4.43 -12.16
C ALA A 94 -6.66 4.63 -10.74
N SER A 95 -7.58 4.82 -9.79
CA SER A 95 -7.24 4.96 -8.38
C SER A 95 -8.16 4.11 -7.51
N LEU A 96 -7.59 3.49 -6.49
CA LEU A 96 -8.27 2.76 -5.43
C LEU A 96 -7.95 3.45 -4.11
N ARG A 97 -8.97 3.74 -3.30
CA ARG A 97 -8.78 4.31 -1.96
C ARG A 97 -9.28 3.32 -0.91
N ASN A 98 -8.44 3.04 0.09
CA ASN A 98 -8.79 2.25 1.27
C ASN A 98 -8.43 3.04 2.54
N GLY A 99 -9.44 3.63 3.18
CA GLY A 99 -9.26 4.55 4.30
C GLY A 99 -8.42 5.78 3.94
N ARG A 100 -7.23 5.94 4.55
CA ARG A 100 -6.28 7.02 4.29
C ARG A 100 -5.25 6.69 3.21
N LEU A 101 -5.20 5.44 2.72
CA LEU A 101 -4.25 5.04 1.67
C LEU A 101 -4.93 5.05 0.30
N ILE A 102 -4.26 5.63 -0.68
CA ILE A 102 -4.66 5.63 -2.09
C ILE A 102 -3.58 4.90 -2.89
N ALA A 103 -3.95 3.87 -3.63
CA ALA A 103 -3.15 3.38 -4.74
C ALA A 103 -3.62 4.06 -6.02
N GLN A 104 -2.70 4.76 -6.67
CA GLN A 104 -2.93 5.42 -7.94
C GLN A 104 -2.06 4.78 -9.01
N VAL A 105 -2.69 4.32 -10.08
CA VAL A 105 -2.03 3.87 -11.30
C VAL A 105 -2.11 5.01 -12.30
N SER A 106 -0.96 5.48 -12.79
CA SER A 106 -0.88 6.49 -13.85
C SER A 106 0.03 6.00 -14.96
N ARG A 107 -0.50 5.87 -16.18
CA ARG A 107 0.24 5.32 -17.33
C ARG A 107 0.92 3.98 -17.03
N GLY A 108 0.28 3.12 -16.23
CA GLY A 108 0.80 1.81 -15.81
C GLY A 108 1.81 1.82 -14.65
N VAL A 109 2.19 3.00 -14.14
CA VAL A 109 3.08 3.18 -12.98
C VAL A 109 2.25 3.29 -11.72
N ILE A 110 2.60 2.51 -10.69
CA ILE A 110 1.89 2.47 -9.41
C ILE A 110 2.51 3.47 -8.42
N SER A 111 1.66 4.22 -7.74
CA SER A 111 2.04 5.15 -6.67
C SER A 111 1.10 5.02 -5.48
N PHE A 112 1.64 5.23 -4.29
CA PHE A 112 0.91 5.15 -3.03
C PHE A 112 0.92 6.52 -2.34
N LEU A 113 -0.27 7.05 -2.09
CA LEU A 113 -0.46 8.34 -1.45
C LEU A 113 -1.23 8.18 -0.15
N ARG A 114 -0.89 9.00 0.84
CA ARG A 114 -1.64 9.13 2.09
C ARG A 114 -2.52 10.38 2.02
N VAL A 115 -3.78 10.24 2.40
CA VAL A 115 -4.68 11.36 2.65
C VAL A 115 -4.44 11.89 4.06
N GLU A 116 -4.08 13.16 4.15
CA GLU A 116 -3.87 13.87 5.40
C GLU A 116 -5.19 14.42 5.97
N GLN A 117 -5.17 14.79 7.25
CA GLN A 117 -6.37 15.31 7.93
C GLN A 117 -6.90 16.61 7.31
N ASN A 118 -6.00 17.42 6.75
CA ASN A 118 -6.33 18.64 6.01
C ASN A 118 -6.90 18.38 4.60
N GLY A 119 -7.06 17.11 4.19
CA GLY A 119 -7.54 16.70 2.86
C GLY A 119 -6.47 16.70 1.75
N THR A 120 -5.25 17.14 2.04
CA THR A 120 -4.12 17.05 1.09
C THR A 120 -3.61 15.61 0.95
N THR A 121 -2.87 15.35 -0.12
CA THR A 121 -2.24 14.04 -0.36
C THR A 121 -0.73 14.14 -0.27
N THR A 122 -0.12 13.19 0.43
CA THR A 122 1.33 13.04 0.55
C THR A 122 1.76 11.78 -0.20
N LEU A 123 2.75 11.89 -1.09
CA LEU A 123 3.33 10.72 -1.76
C LEU A 123 4.17 9.92 -0.75
N LEU A 124 3.81 8.67 -0.51
CA LEU A 124 4.59 7.75 0.34
C LEU A 124 5.73 7.15 -0.48
N THR A 125 5.38 6.48 -1.57
CA THR A 125 6.32 5.91 -2.52
C THR A 125 5.64 5.68 -3.87
N SER A 126 6.43 5.49 -4.90
CA SER A 126 5.99 5.14 -6.25
C SER A 126 6.96 4.14 -6.85
N GLU A 127 6.51 3.37 -7.84
CA GLU A 127 7.42 2.60 -8.68
C GLU A 127 8.48 3.50 -9.29
N TYR A 128 9.75 3.10 -9.15
CA TYR A 128 10.86 3.90 -9.63
C TYR A 128 10.85 3.95 -11.15
N SER A 129 10.65 5.14 -11.71
CA SER A 129 10.68 5.37 -13.15
C SER A 129 11.42 6.67 -13.44
N ASP A 130 12.38 6.59 -14.36
CA ASP A 130 13.10 7.72 -14.90
C ASP A 130 13.31 7.51 -16.41
N ALA A 131 13.62 8.57 -17.15
CA ALA A 131 13.81 8.52 -18.61
C ALA A 131 14.95 7.56 -19.02
N LYS A 132 15.90 7.29 -18.12
CA LYS A 132 17.05 6.41 -18.36
C LYS A 132 17.23 5.36 -17.26
N SER A 133 16.13 4.88 -16.67
CA SER A 133 16.19 3.76 -15.72
C SER A 133 15.79 2.44 -16.37
N LEU A 134 16.16 1.34 -15.71
CA LEU A 134 15.48 0.07 -15.92
C LEU A 134 13.99 0.19 -15.54
N PRO A 135 13.11 -0.67 -16.10
CA PRO A 135 11.72 -0.77 -15.65
C PRO A 135 11.63 -1.09 -14.15
N SER A 136 10.66 -0.48 -13.47
CA SER A 136 10.42 -0.69 -12.03
C SER A 136 10.10 -2.13 -11.67
N ARG A 137 9.41 -2.84 -12.57
CA ARG A 137 9.05 -4.26 -12.44
C ARG A 137 9.83 -5.02 -13.51
N TYR A 138 10.94 -5.63 -13.12
CA TYR A 138 11.84 -6.34 -14.03
C TYR A 138 11.80 -7.84 -13.75
N TYR A 139 11.62 -8.63 -14.82
CA TYR A 139 11.47 -10.08 -14.73
C TYR A 139 12.56 -10.78 -15.53
N THR A 140 13.11 -11.85 -14.98
CA THR A 140 14.03 -12.74 -15.69
C THR A 140 13.54 -14.17 -15.52
N GLN A 141 13.25 -14.83 -16.63
CA GLN A 141 12.70 -16.18 -16.66
C GLN A 141 13.59 -17.10 -17.49
N ASP A 142 13.92 -18.28 -16.97
CA ASP A 142 14.56 -19.35 -17.74
C ASP A 142 13.49 -20.03 -18.60
N PHE A 143 13.75 -20.26 -19.88
CA PHE A 143 12.81 -20.92 -20.80
C PHE A 143 12.40 -22.33 -20.36
N ARG A 144 13.21 -22.98 -19.51
CA ARG A 144 12.96 -24.34 -19.01
C ARG A 144 11.99 -24.39 -17.83
N SER A 145 11.67 -23.26 -17.20
CA SER A 145 10.82 -23.20 -16.01
C SER A 145 9.74 -22.12 -16.13
N SER A 146 8.59 -22.36 -15.50
CA SER A 146 7.58 -21.32 -15.30
C SER A 146 7.94 -20.34 -14.17
N SER A 147 8.97 -20.64 -13.38
CA SER A 147 9.48 -19.76 -12.33
C SER A 147 10.31 -18.61 -12.91
N PHE A 148 10.24 -17.45 -12.27
CA PHE A 148 10.98 -16.25 -12.68
C PHE A 148 11.61 -15.57 -11.47
N ALA A 149 12.72 -14.88 -11.71
CA ALA A 149 13.27 -13.88 -10.81
C ALA A 149 12.57 -12.54 -11.06
N ALA A 150 12.24 -11.82 -9.99
CA ALA A 150 11.62 -10.51 -10.07
C ALA A 150 12.42 -9.48 -9.28
N GLN A 151 12.54 -8.28 -9.85
CA GLN A 151 13.14 -7.12 -9.21
C GLN A 151 12.11 -6.00 -9.22
N PHE A 152 11.79 -5.48 -8.03
CA PHE A 152 10.83 -4.40 -7.85
C PHE A 152 11.55 -3.18 -7.28
N ALA A 153 11.49 -2.07 -7.99
CA ALA A 153 12.14 -0.83 -7.61
C ALA A 153 11.10 0.25 -7.25
N PHE A 154 11.33 0.93 -6.13
CA PHE A 154 10.50 1.99 -5.62
C PHE A 154 11.32 3.26 -5.37
N SER A 155 10.71 4.42 -5.60
CA SER A 155 11.29 5.71 -5.31
C SER A 155 11.45 5.90 -3.80
N SER A 156 12.60 6.43 -3.37
CA SER A 156 12.83 6.85 -2.00
C SER A 156 13.49 8.22 -1.98
N THR A 157 13.36 8.96 -0.88
CA THR A 157 13.99 10.29 -0.74
C THR A 157 15.23 10.23 0.15
N PRO A 158 16.18 11.17 0.05
CA PRO A 158 17.42 11.14 0.86
C PRO A 158 17.19 11.26 2.37
N ASP A 159 16.12 11.93 2.79
CA ASP A 159 15.68 12.15 4.18
C ASP A 159 14.87 10.99 4.78
N GLU A 160 14.49 10.01 3.94
CA GLU A 160 13.70 8.87 4.37
C GLU A 160 14.52 7.91 5.21
N GLN A 161 13.93 7.45 6.31
CA GLN A 161 14.53 6.51 7.25
C GLN A 161 13.77 5.19 7.21
N PHE A 162 14.50 4.07 7.22
CA PHE A 162 13.93 2.74 7.21
C PHE A 162 14.27 1.99 8.50
N TYR A 163 13.27 1.36 9.09
CA TYR A 163 13.35 0.67 10.37
C TYR A 163 12.84 -0.77 10.25
N GLY A 164 13.47 -1.72 10.94
CA GLY A 164 13.09 -3.15 10.89
C GLY A 164 14.07 -3.96 10.05
N ALA A 165 13.57 -4.67 9.03
CA ALA A 165 14.32 -5.62 8.20
C ALA A 165 14.73 -6.94 8.91
N GLY A 166 14.24 -7.17 10.14
CA GLY A 166 14.55 -8.34 10.94
C GLY A 166 15.54 -8.04 12.07
N GLN A 167 16.33 -9.05 12.45
CA GLN A 167 17.35 -8.96 13.48
C GLN A 167 18.74 -9.18 12.87
N GLN A 168 19.59 -8.17 13.00
CA GLN A 168 20.99 -8.21 12.57
C GLN A 168 21.87 -7.82 13.75
N ALA A 169 22.44 -8.82 14.43
CA ALA A 169 23.37 -8.61 15.55
C ALA A 169 24.85 -8.76 15.13
N CYS A 170 25.11 -9.20 13.90
CA CYS A 170 26.45 -9.31 13.35
C CYS A 170 26.94 -8.00 12.72
N CYS A 171 28.24 -7.96 12.36
CA CYS A 171 28.84 -6.95 11.48
C CYS A 171 28.94 -5.51 12.01
N LYS A 172 28.83 -5.29 13.34
CA LYS A 172 28.90 -3.94 13.97
C LYS A 172 27.88 -2.94 13.40
N ASP A 173 26.79 -3.46 12.84
CA ASP A 173 25.67 -2.66 12.40
C ASP A 173 24.87 -2.21 13.62
N HIS A 174 25.39 -1.20 14.31
CA HIS A 174 24.76 -0.59 15.49
C HIS A 174 23.69 0.45 15.09
N SER A 175 23.23 0.45 13.83
CA SER A 175 22.22 1.39 13.35
C SER A 175 20.82 0.79 13.45
N VAL A 176 19.87 1.63 13.86
CA VAL A 176 18.44 1.34 13.78
C VAL A 176 17.89 1.78 12.42
N ASN A 177 18.46 2.85 11.84
CA ASN A 177 18.13 3.32 10.49
C ASN A 177 18.91 2.51 9.43
N LYS A 178 18.19 1.74 8.63
CA LYS A 178 18.68 0.88 7.56
C LYS A 178 18.78 1.58 6.20
N LYS A 179 18.56 2.90 6.14
CA LYS A 179 18.70 3.69 4.91
C LYS A 179 20.12 3.57 4.36
N GLY A 180 20.22 3.24 3.07
CA GLY A 180 21.50 3.10 2.36
C GLY A 180 22.20 1.75 2.59
N GLN A 181 21.60 0.85 3.36
CA GLN A 181 22.12 -0.50 3.57
C GLN A 181 21.45 -1.49 2.60
N VAL A 182 22.20 -2.53 2.23
CA VAL A 182 21.69 -3.71 1.52
C VAL A 182 21.58 -4.83 2.52
N VAL A 183 20.40 -5.45 2.61
CA VAL A 183 20.12 -6.56 3.52
C VAL A 183 19.89 -7.82 2.68
N ASP A 184 20.79 -8.78 2.79
CA ASP A 184 20.67 -10.07 2.11
C ASP A 184 19.68 -10.96 2.85
N LEU A 185 18.64 -11.44 2.18
CA LEU A 185 17.59 -12.29 2.78
C LEU A 185 18.05 -13.75 2.97
N ILE A 186 19.14 -13.93 3.71
CA ILE A 186 19.74 -15.23 4.03
C ILE A 186 19.90 -15.32 5.56
N ASN A 187 19.33 -16.38 6.13
CA ASN A 187 19.39 -16.62 7.57
C ASN A 187 20.68 -17.36 7.94
N PHE A 188 21.34 -16.88 9.00
CA PHE A 188 22.48 -17.55 9.64
C PHE A 188 22.56 -17.15 11.12
N ASN A 189 23.52 -17.69 11.87
CA ASN A 189 23.63 -17.42 13.31
C ASN A 189 23.74 -15.90 13.56
N SER A 190 22.86 -15.35 14.42
CA SER A 190 22.73 -13.92 14.76
C SER A 190 22.23 -12.98 13.64
N HIS A 191 21.74 -13.55 12.52
CA HIS A 191 21.17 -12.83 11.39
C HIS A 191 19.86 -13.49 10.93
N VAL A 192 18.74 -12.86 11.28
CA VAL A 192 17.39 -13.31 10.92
C VAL A 192 16.73 -12.21 10.11
N THR A 193 16.63 -12.39 8.80
CA THR A 193 16.07 -11.37 7.92
C THR A 193 14.58 -11.49 7.76
N LEU A 194 13.88 -10.37 7.85
CA LEU A 194 12.45 -10.29 7.59
C LEU A 194 12.20 -9.09 6.68
N PRO A 195 11.63 -9.27 5.47
CA PRO A 195 11.39 -8.17 4.53
C PRO A 195 10.16 -7.33 4.93
N ILE A 196 10.10 -6.95 6.22
CA ILE A 196 9.11 -6.07 6.81
C ILE A 196 9.87 -4.89 7.39
N TYR A 197 9.53 -3.69 6.93
CA TYR A 197 10.15 -2.46 7.39
C TYR A 197 9.13 -1.33 7.47
N MET A 198 9.45 -0.32 8.26
CA MET A 198 8.67 0.89 8.43
C MET A 198 9.47 2.08 7.93
N SER A 199 8.78 2.98 7.22
CA SER A 199 9.34 4.28 6.81
C SER A 199 8.86 5.36 7.76
N ASN A 200 9.73 6.33 8.06
CA ASN A 200 9.33 7.53 8.79
C ASN A 200 8.19 8.29 8.08
N LYS A 201 8.03 8.20 6.75
CA LYS A 201 6.92 8.83 6.02
C LYS A 201 5.54 8.30 6.43
N VAL A 202 5.46 7.02 6.80
CA VAL A 202 4.20 6.35 7.13
C VAL A 202 3.86 6.50 8.61
N CYS A 203 4.87 6.50 9.48
CA CYS A 203 4.71 6.23 10.92
C CYS A 203 4.51 7.46 11.83
N TRP A 204 4.58 8.71 11.34
CA TRP A 204 4.20 9.86 12.17
C TRP A 204 2.69 9.99 12.28
N ALA A 205 2.12 9.32 13.27
CA ALA A 205 0.92 9.81 13.95
C ALA A 205 1.30 11.13 14.63
N SER A 206 0.80 12.25 14.11
CA SER A 206 0.73 13.47 14.93
C SER A 206 -0.23 13.18 16.08
N ALA A 207 0.30 13.17 17.29
CA ALA A 207 -0.48 13.32 18.53
C ALA A 207 -1.24 14.66 18.52
#